data_AF-A0A812VZ93-F1
#
_entry.id   AF-A0A812VZ93-F1
#
_cell.length_a   1.000
_cell.length_b   1.000
_cell.length_c   1.000
_cell.angle_alpha   90.00
_cell.angle_beta   90.00
_cell.angle_gamma   90.00
#
_symmetry.space_group_name_H-M   'P 1'
#
loop_
_entity.id
_entity.type
_entity.pdbx_description
1 polymer ?
#
loop_
_entity_poly.entity_id
_entity_poly.type
_entity_poly.pdbx_seq_one_letter_code
_entity_poly.pdbx_strand_id
1 'polypeptide(L)'
;MGAELWIYKTPGFSNNEPSLYGNLLLSSTTTGVAFAVDRVAGKVAWTTQLADSSSTDCGYPAAHKDVFVVGAVFGADPRIAGGGNQKVFGLDVNTGHKLWEYAPDNVVWNFSPL
;
A
#
# COMPACT_ATOMS: atom_id res chain seq x y z
N MET A 1 20.89 -14.45 16.50
CA MET A 1 21.14 -13.66 15.28
C MET A 1 20.05 -13.98 14.29
N GLY A 2 19.55 -12.99 13.53
CA GLY A 2 18.64 -13.25 12.42
C GLY A 2 19.42 -13.71 11.19
N ALA A 3 18.80 -14.54 10.35
CA ALA A 3 19.29 -14.90 9.02
C ALA A 3 18.30 -14.37 7.97
N GLU A 4 18.81 -13.84 6.86
CA GLU A 4 17.98 -13.44 5.73
C GLU A 4 17.31 -14.66 5.11
N LEU A 5 15.98 -14.62 4.96
CA LEU A 5 15.22 -15.68 4.31
C LEU A 5 15.04 -15.42 2.81
N TRP A 6 14.73 -14.17 2.45
CA TRP A 6 14.52 -13.73 1.08
C TRP A 6 14.53 -12.19 0.99
N ILE A 7 14.73 -11.67 -0.22
CA ILE A 7 14.54 -10.26 -0.57
C ILE A 7 13.56 -10.18 -1.74
N TYR A 8 12.57 -9.30 -1.62
CA TYR A 8 11.71 -8.90 -2.73
C TYR A 8 12.07 -7.47 -3.17
N LYS A 9 12.44 -7.30 -4.45
CA LYS A 9 12.66 -5.98 -5.04
C LYS A 9 11.32 -5.38 -5.48
N THR A 10 10.88 -4.37 -4.76
CA THR A 10 9.62 -3.67 -5.05
C THR A 10 9.68 -2.91 -6.39
N PRO A 11 8.55 -2.75 -7.10
CA PRO A 11 8.47 -2.04 -8.39
C PRO A 11 8.59 -0.51 -8.27
N GLY A 12 8.88 -0.01 -7.08
CA GLY A 12 9.05 1.39 -6.74
C GLY A 12 9.55 1.51 -5.30
N PHE A 13 9.80 2.73 -4.83
CA PHE A 13 10.16 2.93 -3.43
C PHE A 13 8.95 2.61 -2.56
N SER A 14 9.08 1.64 -1.67
CA SER A 14 8.11 1.35 -0.61
C SER A 14 8.68 1.91 0.67
N ASN A 15 7.92 2.76 1.37
CA ASN A 15 8.33 3.28 2.67
C ASN A 15 7.48 2.69 3.79
N ASN A 16 8.14 2.45 4.92
CA ASN A 16 7.53 2.11 6.20
C ASN A 16 6.66 0.83 6.21
N GLU A 17 6.23 0.49 7.42
CA GLU A 17 5.59 -0.74 7.90
C GLU A 17 4.67 -1.46 6.90
N PRO A 18 5.05 -2.64 6.36
CA PRO A 18 4.12 -3.49 5.62
C PRO A 18 3.10 -4.16 6.55
N SER A 19 1.96 -4.58 6.00
CA SER A 19 0.93 -5.34 6.73
C SER A 19 1.12 -6.84 6.59
N LEU A 20 0.85 -7.61 7.65
CA LEU A 20 0.77 -9.07 7.58
C LEU A 20 -0.69 -9.53 7.69
N TYR A 21 -1.11 -10.39 6.76
CA TYR A 21 -2.43 -11.03 6.80
C TYR A 21 -2.35 -12.45 6.27
N GLY A 22 -2.64 -13.43 7.12
CA GLY A 22 -2.48 -14.84 6.77
C GLY A 22 -1.04 -15.15 6.33
N ASN A 23 -0.87 -15.65 5.10
CA ASN A 23 0.46 -15.93 4.53
C ASN A 23 1.03 -14.79 3.67
N LEU A 24 0.40 -13.62 3.68
CA LEU A 24 0.79 -12.49 2.84
C LEU A 24 1.45 -11.39 3.66
N LEU A 25 2.50 -10.83 3.08
CA LEU A 25 3.04 -9.50 3.38
C LEU A 25 2.49 -8.54 2.32
N LEU A 26 1.78 -7.50 2.75
CA LEU A 26 1.11 -6.54 1.90
C LEU A 26 1.71 -5.16 2.08
N SER A 27 1.95 -4.43 1.00
CA SER A 27 2.41 -3.05 1.07
C SER A 27 2.14 -2.29 -0.23
N SER A 28 2.61 -1.06 -0.31
CA SER A 28 2.53 -0.18 -1.47
C SER A 28 3.83 0.57 -1.76
N THR A 29 3.91 1.16 -2.94
CA THR A 29 5.04 1.98 -3.40
C THR A 29 4.60 3.41 -3.71
N THR A 30 5.55 4.35 -3.70
CA THR A 30 5.38 5.75 -4.12
C THR A 30 4.97 5.90 -5.58
N THR A 31 5.18 4.85 -6.38
CA THR A 31 4.69 4.72 -7.76
C THR A 31 3.23 4.25 -7.83
N GLY A 32 2.51 4.22 -6.70
CA GLY A 32 1.09 3.88 -6.62
C GLY A 32 0.77 2.40 -6.87
N VAL A 33 1.75 1.51 -6.71
CA VAL A 33 1.55 0.05 -6.82
C VAL A 33 1.29 -0.52 -5.45
N ALA A 34 0.14 -1.16 -5.25
CA ALA A 34 -0.10 -2.07 -4.13
C ALA A 34 0.36 -3.49 -4.51
N PHE A 35 0.87 -4.24 -3.55
CA PHE A 35 1.35 -5.60 -3.80
C PHE A 35 1.17 -6.51 -2.59
N ALA A 36 1.13 -7.81 -2.86
CA ALA A 36 1.28 -8.86 -1.86
C ALA A 36 2.39 -9.84 -2.24
N VAL A 37 3.11 -10.29 -1.23
CA VAL A 37 4.19 -11.27 -1.32
C VAL A 37 3.90 -12.40 -0.34
N ASP A 38 4.14 -13.63 -0.78
CA ASP A 38 4.16 -14.80 0.11
C ASP A 38 5.26 -14.60 1.17
N ARG A 39 4.87 -14.52 2.44
CA ARG A 39 5.79 -14.18 3.53
C ARG A 39 6.86 -15.26 3.79
N VAL A 40 6.66 -16.48 3.30
CA VAL A 40 7.58 -17.60 3.49
C VAL A 40 8.54 -17.69 2.30
N ALA A 41 8.02 -17.61 1.08
CA ALA A 41 8.79 -17.80 -0.15
C ALA A 41 9.36 -16.50 -0.75
N GLY A 42 8.89 -15.33 -0.34
CA GLY A 42 9.29 -14.04 -0.90
C GLY A 42 8.81 -13.82 -2.34
N LYS A 43 7.83 -14.61 -2.81
CA LYS A 43 7.29 -14.53 -4.17
C LYS A 43 6.05 -13.65 -4.23
N VAL A 44 5.94 -12.85 -5.28
CA VAL A 44 4.75 -12.01 -5.52
C VAL A 44 3.52 -12.90 -5.69
N ALA A 45 2.48 -12.63 -4.92
CA ALA A 45 1.15 -13.21 -5.11
C ALA A 45 0.35 -12.38 -6.10
N TRP A 46 0.36 -11.05 -5.95
CA TRP A 46 -0.30 -10.11 -6.85
C TRP A 46 0.30 -8.69 -6.77
N THR A 47 0.04 -7.89 -7.79
CA THR A 47 0.25 -6.44 -7.81
C THR A 47 -0.96 -5.73 -8.39
N THR A 48 -1.18 -4.47 -8.02
CA THR A 48 -2.29 -3.65 -8.51
C THR A 48 -1.83 -2.20 -8.63
N GLN A 49 -1.98 -1.62 -9.82
CA GLN A 49 -1.72 -0.20 -10.06
C GLN A 49 -2.94 0.61 -9.60
N LEU A 50 -2.78 1.44 -8.57
CA LEU A 50 -3.85 2.27 -8.00
C LEU A 50 -3.80 3.71 -8.51
N ALA A 51 -2.60 4.22 -8.79
CA ALA A 51 -2.35 5.59 -9.21
C ALA A 51 -1.00 5.70 -9.90
N ASP A 52 -0.75 6.72 -10.71
CA ASP A 52 0.59 6.95 -11.28
C ASP A 52 1.63 7.34 -10.21
N SER A 53 1.17 7.87 -9.08
CA SER A 53 1.97 8.18 -7.90
C SER A 53 1.13 8.20 -6.63
N SER A 54 1.73 7.81 -5.50
CA SER A 54 1.21 8.01 -4.14
C SER A 54 2.11 8.97 -3.35
N SER A 55 2.69 9.97 -4.04
CA SER A 55 3.56 10.98 -3.43
C SER A 55 4.79 10.36 -2.75
N THR A 56 5.27 10.97 -1.66
CA THR A 56 6.36 10.48 -0.81
C THR A 56 5.90 9.57 0.33
N ASP A 57 4.60 9.38 0.51
CA ASP A 57 4.02 8.62 1.61
C ASP A 57 3.12 7.49 1.10
N CYS A 58 3.60 6.24 1.20
CA CYS A 58 2.86 5.04 0.85
C CYS A 58 2.89 3.99 1.98
N GLY A 59 3.12 4.45 3.22
CA GLY A 59 3.33 3.62 4.39
C GLY A 59 2.08 3.35 5.21
N TYR A 60 2.24 2.51 6.24
CA TYR A 60 1.23 2.13 7.24
C TYR A 60 -0.05 1.45 6.71
N PRO A 61 -0.06 0.78 5.55
CA PRO A 61 -1.27 0.13 5.10
C PRO A 61 -1.65 -1.01 6.07
N ALA A 62 -2.93 -1.33 6.14
CA ALA A 62 -3.43 -2.32 7.09
C ALA A 62 -4.39 -3.31 6.42
N ALA A 63 -4.46 -4.52 6.96
CA ALA A 63 -5.38 -5.55 6.49
C ALA A 63 -6.27 -6.06 7.63
N HIS A 64 -7.59 -6.08 7.41
CA HIS A 64 -8.56 -6.62 8.35
C HIS A 64 -9.78 -7.17 7.62
N LYS A 65 -10.28 -8.34 8.07
CA LYS A 65 -11.47 -9.00 7.48
C LYS A 65 -11.41 -9.08 5.95
N ASP A 66 -10.31 -9.60 5.44
CA ASP A 66 -10.02 -9.80 4.03
C ASP A 66 -9.94 -8.52 3.17
N VAL A 67 -9.87 -7.35 3.80
CA VAL A 67 -9.68 -6.06 3.11
C VAL A 67 -8.30 -5.48 3.46
N PHE A 68 -7.50 -5.21 2.45
CA PHE A 68 -6.26 -4.45 2.51
C PHE A 68 -6.54 -2.98 2.19
N VAL A 69 -6.15 -2.08 3.09
CA VAL A 69 -6.51 -0.67 3.05
C VAL A 69 -5.25 0.17 2.91
N VAL A 70 -5.21 1.01 1.88
CA VAL A 70 -4.01 1.74 1.46
C VAL A 70 -4.34 3.13 0.93
N GLY A 71 -3.52 4.13 1.27
CA GLY A 71 -3.59 5.45 0.68
C GLY A 71 -2.81 5.54 -0.63
N ALA A 72 -3.39 6.15 -1.66
CA ALA A 72 -2.71 6.45 -2.92
C ALA A 72 -3.29 7.70 -3.61
N VAL A 73 -2.74 8.05 -4.78
CA VAL A 73 -3.04 9.25 -5.57
C VAL A 73 -2.43 10.52 -4.99
N PHE A 74 -1.32 10.93 -5.57
CA PHE A 74 -0.84 12.30 -5.51
C PHE A 74 -1.65 13.18 -6.47
N GLY A 75 -1.98 14.40 -6.07
CA GLY A 75 -2.73 15.31 -6.92
C GLY A 75 -2.43 16.78 -6.65
N ALA A 76 -3.16 17.67 -7.31
CA ALA A 76 -2.90 19.10 -7.35
C ALA A 76 -3.64 19.91 -6.28
N ASP A 77 -4.19 19.26 -5.25
CA ASP A 77 -4.88 19.98 -4.19
C ASP A 77 -3.87 20.93 -3.51
N PRO A 78 -4.15 22.25 -3.44
CA PRO A 78 -3.20 23.22 -2.91
C PRO A 78 -2.86 23.01 -1.43
N ARG A 79 -3.64 22.18 -0.70
CA ARG A 79 -3.30 21.71 0.65
C ARG A 79 -2.13 20.72 0.66
N ILE A 80 -1.70 20.23 -0.50
CA ILE A 80 -0.61 19.26 -0.73
C ILE A 80 0.73 19.98 -0.91
N ALA A 81 1.03 21.03 -0.14
CA ALA A 81 2.30 21.76 -0.28
C ALA A 81 3.56 20.91 0.03
N GLY A 82 3.42 19.63 0.40
CA GLY A 82 4.55 18.73 0.64
C GLY A 82 4.32 17.23 0.45
N GLY A 83 3.12 16.77 0.06
CA GLY A 83 2.84 15.35 -0.21
C GLY A 83 1.50 14.83 0.31
N GLY A 84 1.43 13.52 0.56
CA GLY A 84 0.21 12.82 1.02
C GLY A 84 -0.67 12.30 -0.12
N ASN A 85 -1.75 11.62 0.25
CA ASN A 85 -2.64 10.91 -0.66
C ASN A 85 -4.06 11.50 -0.68
N GLN A 86 -4.68 11.54 -1.86
CA GLN A 86 -6.04 12.05 -2.04
C GLN A 86 -7.11 10.95 -2.02
N LYS A 87 -6.70 9.69 -2.17
CA LYS A 87 -7.61 8.55 -2.15
C LYS A 87 -7.15 7.48 -1.18
N VAL A 88 -8.12 6.77 -0.63
CA VAL A 88 -7.94 5.51 0.09
C VAL A 88 -8.62 4.42 -0.71
N PHE A 89 -7.96 3.26 -0.80
CA PHE A 89 -8.45 2.09 -1.50
C PHE A 89 -8.60 0.94 -0.53
N GLY A 90 -9.66 0.16 -0.71
CA GLY A 90 -9.80 -1.17 -0.13
C GLY A 90 -9.67 -2.21 -1.21
N LEU A 91 -8.73 -3.13 -1.05
CA LEU A 91 -8.49 -4.23 -1.97
C LEU A 91 -8.82 -5.55 -1.27
N ASP A 92 -9.27 -6.53 -2.03
CA ASP A 92 -9.31 -7.91 -1.58
C ASP A 92 -7.88 -8.40 -1.31
N VAL A 93 -7.62 -8.89 -0.10
CA VAL A 93 -6.25 -9.27 0.33
C VAL A 93 -5.64 -10.39 -0.51
N ASN A 94 -6.45 -11.28 -1.08
CA ASN A 94 -5.98 -12.48 -1.77
C ASN A 94 -5.73 -12.24 -3.26
N THR A 95 -6.44 -11.28 -3.85
CA THR A 95 -6.42 -11.03 -5.30
C THR A 95 -5.86 -9.66 -5.68
N GLY A 96 -5.83 -8.72 -4.75
CA GLY A 96 -5.50 -7.31 -5.04
C GLY A 96 -6.63 -6.56 -5.74
N HIS A 97 -7.77 -7.20 -6.00
CA HIS A 97 -8.89 -6.57 -6.68
C HIS A 97 -9.45 -5.42 -5.85
N LYS A 98 -9.61 -4.25 -6.48
CA LYS A 98 -10.22 -3.09 -5.84
C LYS A 98 -11.68 -3.37 -5.49
N LEU A 99 -11.99 -3.36 -4.20
CA LEU A 99 -13.33 -3.48 -3.66
C LEU A 99 -14.02 -2.12 -3.60
N TRP A 100 -13.28 -1.10 -3.19
CA TRP A 100 -13.78 0.26 -3.08
C TRP A 100 -12.65 1.30 -3.17
N GLU A 101 -13.04 2.53 -3.47
CA GLU A 101 -12.20 3.72 -3.33
C GLU A 101 -12.99 4.81 -2.61
N TYR A 102 -12.28 5.63 -1.85
CA TYR A 102 -12.83 6.76 -1.12
C TYR A 102 -11.92 7.97 -1.27
N ALA A 103 -12.51 9.14 -1.54
CA ALA A 103 -11.80 10.41 -1.61
C ALA A 103 -12.21 11.25 -0.39
N PRO A 104 -11.38 11.30 0.67
CA PRO A 104 -11.68 12.12 1.82
C PRO A 104 -11.60 13.61 1.48
N ASP A 105 -12.32 14.44 2.24
CA ASP A 105 -12.26 15.89 2.08
C ASP A 105 -10.86 16.46 2.34
N ASN A 106 -10.02 15.75 3.10
CA ASN A 106 -8.65 16.14 3.44
C ASN A 106 -7.64 15.10 2.97
N VAL A 107 -6.42 15.57 2.76
CA VAL A 107 -5.28 14.73 2.38
C VAL A 107 -4.94 13.74 3.49
N VAL A 108 -4.55 12.54 3.09
CA VAL A 108 -4.20 11.43 3.98
C VAL A 108 -2.68 11.35 4.12
N TRP A 109 -2.23 11.34 5.37
CA TRP A 109 -0.83 11.23 5.78
C TRP A 109 -0.71 10.17 6.87
N ASN A 110 0.39 9.40 6.87
CA ASN A 110 0.68 8.36 7.85
C ASN A 110 -0.56 7.50 8.14
N PHE A 111 -1.17 6.98 7.07
CA PHE A 111 -2.49 6.36 7.14
C PHE A 111 -2.44 5.03 7.89
N SER A 112 -2.68 5.04 9.20
CA SER A 112 -2.81 3.84 10.04
C SER A 112 -4.30 3.59 10.35
N PRO A 113 -5.04 2.90 9.47
CA PRO A 113 -6.48 2.69 9.64
C PRO A 113 -6.86 1.66 10.71
N LEU A 114 -5.87 1.07 11.40
CA LEU A 114 -6.02 0.12 12.51
C LEU A 114 -5.10 0.50 13.67
#